data_AF-X1HIK4-F1
#
_entry.id   AF-X1HIK4-F1
#
_cell.length_a   1.000
_cell.length_b   1.000
_cell.length_c   1.000
_cell.angle_alpha   90.00
_cell.angle_beta   90.00
_cell.angle_gamma   90.00
#
_symmetry.space_group_name_H-M   'P 1'
#
loop_
_entity.id
_entity.type
_entity.pdbx_description
1 polymer ?
#
loop_
_entity_poly.entity_id
_entity_poly.type
_entity_poly.pdbx_seq_one_letter_code
_entity_poly.pdbx_strand_id
1 'polypeptide(L)'
;MVMEATGTIQQLVPGVEQIVDGEPQLPSHPSSPLVKVTEPEKRTAPMPVFPRAPLPSAEQVAAQEAYQTIYGGPVLKINRYSGGDQDWVELLRWDVPIGFTGDLHEISLLSSLDAKTRYRIFLANIDQGIPTDRQTLTPLSLKWERTVLPGGYAVWVEVRSTDGTAIIVDGTLTGTIR
;
A
#
# COMPACT_ATOMS: atom_id res chain seq x y z
N MET A 1 31.61 -37.01 -9.08
CA MET A 1 31.55 -36.21 -10.31
C MET A 1 32.03 -34.81 -9.92
N VAL A 2 33.31 -34.53 -10.18
CA VAL A 2 33.97 -33.26 -9.83
C VAL A 2 34.66 -32.81 -11.11
N MET A 3 34.20 -31.72 -11.71
CA MET A 3 34.89 -31.11 -12.85
C MET A 3 35.99 -30.22 -12.29
N GLU A 4 37.24 -30.57 -12.57
CA GLU A 4 38.41 -29.75 -12.27
C GLU A 4 38.42 -28.53 -13.20
N ALA A 5 38.20 -27.34 -12.65
CA ALA A 5 38.42 -26.08 -13.36
C ALA A 5 39.91 -25.74 -13.31
N THR A 6 40.69 -26.24 -14.27
CA THR A 6 42.08 -25.81 -14.49
C THR A 6 42.11 -24.64 -15.46
N GLY A 7 42.08 -23.44 -14.90
CA GLY A 7 42.33 -22.20 -15.64
C GLY A 7 43.05 -21.22 -14.74
N THR A 8 44.36 -21.04 -14.95
CA THR A 8 45.19 -20.10 -14.22
C THR A 8 44.71 -18.67 -14.51
N ILE A 9 44.12 -18.00 -13.52
CA ILE A 9 43.67 -16.61 -13.66
C ILE A 9 44.91 -15.71 -13.60
N GLN A 10 45.41 -15.26 -14.75
CA GLN A 10 46.36 -14.15 -14.81
C GLN A 10 45.59 -12.82 -14.80
N GLN A 11 45.93 -11.95 -13.84
CA GLN A 11 45.35 -10.61 -13.72
C GLN A 11 45.87 -9.70 -14.85
N LEU A 12 44.96 -9.18 -15.68
CA LEU A 12 45.28 -8.33 -16.83
C LEU A 12 45.64 -6.90 -16.40
N VAL A 13 46.67 -6.33 -17.03
CA VAL A 13 47.09 -4.93 -16.86
C VAL A 13 46.22 -4.02 -17.72
N PRO A 14 45.79 -2.82 -17.25
CA PRO A 14 44.89 -1.96 -18.01
C PRO A 14 45.50 -1.50 -19.35
N GLY A 15 44.79 -1.73 -20.46
CA GLY A 15 45.14 -1.19 -21.79
C GLY A 15 45.39 -2.24 -22.89
N VAL A 16 45.26 -3.54 -22.61
CA VAL A 16 45.37 -4.60 -23.63
C VAL A 16 43.97 -5.12 -23.96
N GLU A 17 43.55 -4.97 -25.22
CA GLU A 17 42.30 -5.58 -25.70
C GLU A 17 42.39 -7.10 -25.66
N GLN A 18 41.39 -7.72 -25.03
CA GLN A 18 41.28 -9.16 -24.91
C GLN A 18 40.79 -9.73 -26.25
N ILE A 19 41.69 -10.27 -27.06
CA ILE A 19 41.33 -11.03 -28.26
C ILE A 19 40.96 -12.44 -27.80
N VAL A 20 39.66 -12.70 -27.71
CA VAL A 20 39.13 -14.07 -27.55
C VAL A 20 38.96 -14.62 -28.97
N ASP A 21 39.88 -15.50 -29.38
CA ASP A 21 39.74 -16.27 -30.62
C ASP A 21 38.57 -17.27 -30.46
N GLY A 22 37.35 -16.78 -30.69
CA GLY A 22 36.15 -17.60 -30.70
C GLY A 22 36.04 -18.37 -32.00
N GLU A 23 35.98 -19.70 -31.94
CA GLU A 23 35.57 -20.53 -33.07
C GLU A 23 34.25 -20.00 -33.65
N PRO A 24 34.12 -19.88 -34.98
CA PRO A 24 32.87 -19.45 -35.60
C PRO A 24 31.79 -20.49 -35.32
N GLN A 25 30.86 -20.17 -34.42
CA GLN A 25 29.68 -20.99 -34.18
C GLN A 25 28.80 -20.98 -35.44
N LEU A 26 28.94 -22.02 -36.26
CA LEU A 26 28.01 -22.28 -37.35
C LEU A 26 26.65 -22.65 -36.74
N PRO A 27 25.55 -21.97 -37.10
CA PRO A 27 24.23 -22.31 -36.59
C PRO A 27 23.84 -23.73 -37.03
N SER A 28 23.52 -24.60 -36.07
CA SER A 28 23.22 -26.03 -36.28
C SER A 28 21.85 -26.32 -36.90
N HIS A 29 21.10 -25.29 -37.29
CA HIS A 29 19.78 -25.44 -37.90
C HIS A 29 19.60 -24.48 -39.08
N PRO A 30 18.94 -24.91 -40.18
CA PRO A 30 18.56 -23.99 -41.23
C PRO A 30 17.67 -22.89 -40.62
N SER A 31 17.99 -21.64 -40.94
CA SER A 31 17.24 -20.47 -40.48
C SER A 31 15.77 -20.65 -40.85
N SER A 32 14.91 -20.93 -39.88
CA SER A 32 13.47 -20.90 -40.07
C SER A 32 13.10 -19.55 -40.71
N PRO A 33 12.22 -19.53 -41.72
CA PRO A 33 11.79 -18.27 -42.29
C PRO A 33 11.20 -17.43 -41.16
N LEU A 34 11.78 -16.24 -40.95
CA LEU A 34 11.25 -15.23 -40.04
C LEU A 34 9.79 -15.02 -40.39
N VAL A 35 8.88 -15.52 -39.57
CA VAL A 35 7.46 -15.19 -39.68
C VAL A 35 7.38 -13.70 -39.45
N LYS A 36 7.04 -12.94 -40.50
CA LYS A 36 6.75 -11.51 -40.37
C LYS A 36 5.57 -11.39 -39.41
N VAL A 37 5.86 -11.02 -38.16
CA VAL A 37 4.84 -10.58 -37.23
C VAL A 37 4.30 -9.29 -37.81
N THR A 38 3.11 -9.36 -38.42
CA THR A 38 2.41 -8.17 -38.88
C THR A 38 2.15 -7.33 -37.64
N GLU A 39 2.80 -6.18 -37.54
CA GLU A 39 2.49 -5.22 -36.49
C GLU A 39 1.00 -4.89 -36.60
N PRO A 40 0.20 -5.05 -35.53
CA PRO A 40 -1.19 -4.65 -35.58
C PRO A 40 -1.24 -3.17 -35.94
N GLU A 41 -2.10 -2.80 -36.89
CA GLU A 41 -2.22 -1.43 -37.36
C GLU A 41 -2.26 -0.47 -36.18
N LYS A 42 -1.26 0.42 -36.10
CA LYS A 42 -1.24 1.49 -35.11
C LYS A 42 -2.56 2.22 -35.19
N ARG A 43 -3.29 2.25 -34.08
CA ARG A 43 -4.58 2.93 -33.95
C ARG A 43 -4.43 4.38 -34.42
N THR A 44 -4.96 4.70 -35.60
CA THR A 44 -4.88 6.04 -36.22
C THR A 44 -5.96 6.98 -35.70
N ALA A 45 -7.03 6.44 -35.10
CA ALA A 45 -8.10 7.22 -34.50
C ALA A 45 -7.89 7.36 -32.98
N PRO A 46 -8.02 8.57 -32.41
CA PRO A 46 -8.03 8.75 -30.96
C PRO A 46 -9.16 7.94 -30.34
N MET A 47 -8.96 7.49 -29.10
CA MET A 47 -10.01 6.79 -28.36
C MET A 47 -11.26 7.67 -28.28
N PRO A 48 -12.48 7.10 -28.36
CA PRO A 48 -13.68 7.87 -28.11
C PRO A 48 -13.58 8.44 -26.69
N VAL A 49 -13.48 9.76 -26.60
CA VAL A 49 -13.46 10.49 -25.33
C VAL A 49 -14.90 10.54 -24.84
N PHE A 50 -15.24 9.69 -23.87
CA PHE A 50 -16.52 9.83 -23.18
C PHE A 50 -16.51 11.17 -22.44
N PRO A 51 -17.57 11.99 -22.55
CA PRO A 51 -17.65 13.23 -21.82
C PRO A 51 -17.59 12.90 -20.32
N ARG A 52 -16.70 13.59 -19.61
CA ARG A 52 -16.63 13.51 -18.15
C ARG A 52 -18.00 13.86 -17.59
N ALA A 53 -18.48 13.11 -16.61
CA ALA A 53 -19.73 13.43 -15.93
C ALA A 53 -19.69 14.92 -15.48
N PRO A 54 -20.78 15.67 -15.69
CA PRO A 54 -20.83 17.06 -15.29
C PRO A 54 -20.62 17.17 -13.79
N LEU A 55 -19.93 18.23 -13.36
CA LEU A 55 -19.81 18.55 -11.94
C LEU A 55 -21.21 18.82 -11.37
N PRO A 56 -21.45 18.49 -10.09
CA PRO A 56 -22.74 18.73 -9.45
C PRO A 56 -23.10 20.22 -9.49
N SER A 57 -24.39 20.51 -9.61
CA SER A 57 -24.88 21.89 -9.61
C SER A 57 -24.72 22.53 -8.23
N ALA A 58 -24.66 23.86 -8.16
CA ALA A 58 -24.53 24.58 -6.89
C ALA A 58 -25.65 24.23 -5.88
N GLU A 59 -26.87 23.98 -6.37
CA GLU A 59 -28.00 23.53 -5.53
C GLU A 59 -27.80 22.12 -4.99
N GLN A 60 -27.23 21.21 -5.79
CA GLN A 60 -26.91 19.86 -5.33
C GLN A 60 -25.78 19.88 -4.29
N VAL A 61 -24.77 20.73 -4.47
CA VAL A 61 -23.70 20.93 -3.50
C VAL A 61 -24.27 21.49 -2.19
N ALA A 62 -25.10 22.54 -2.25
CA ALA A 62 -25.72 23.13 -1.06
C ALA A 62 -26.65 22.15 -0.33
N ALA A 63 -27.43 21.33 -1.05
CA ALA A 63 -28.25 20.30 -0.44
C ALA A 63 -27.40 19.20 0.21
N GLN A 64 -26.27 18.83 -0.39
CA GLN A 64 -25.34 17.83 0.14
C GLN A 64 -24.60 18.37 1.37
N GLU A 65 -24.19 19.64 1.38
CA GLU A 65 -23.64 20.35 2.53
C GLU A 65 -24.66 20.46 3.67
N ALA A 66 -25.91 20.81 3.37
CA ALA A 66 -26.98 20.85 4.37
C ALA A 66 -27.25 19.46 4.97
N TYR A 67 -27.24 18.41 4.14
CA TYR A 67 -27.40 17.03 4.61
C TYR A 67 -26.22 16.57 5.47
N GLN A 68 -24.99 16.94 5.10
CA GLN A 68 -23.79 16.69 5.91
C GLN A 68 -23.80 17.48 7.22
N THR A 69 -24.39 18.68 7.24
CA THR A 69 -24.57 19.45 8.48
C THR A 69 -25.56 18.76 9.44
N ILE A 70 -26.55 18.03 8.92
CA ILE A 70 -27.59 17.37 9.73
C ILE A 70 -27.17 15.96 10.17
N TYR A 71 -26.53 15.18 9.28
CA TYR A 71 -26.19 13.77 9.51
C TYR A 71 -24.69 13.52 9.70
N GLY A 72 -23.88 14.55 9.50
CA GLY A 72 -22.42 14.47 9.46
C GLY A 72 -21.86 14.00 8.11
N GLY A 73 -20.66 14.46 7.76
CA GLY A 73 -19.90 13.98 6.61
C GLY A 73 -19.24 12.63 6.90
N PRO A 74 -19.30 11.64 5.99
CA PRO A 74 -18.64 10.35 6.18
C PRO A 74 -17.12 10.51 6.08
N VAL A 75 -16.39 9.84 6.97
CA VAL A 75 -14.94 9.76 6.97
C VAL A 75 -14.53 8.32 6.70
N LEU A 76 -13.65 8.14 5.71
CA LEU A 76 -13.02 6.87 5.38
C LEU A 76 -11.51 7.09 5.24
N LYS A 77 -10.74 6.31 5.99
CA LYS A 77 -9.28 6.26 5.89
C LYS A 77 -8.88 4.82 5.59
N ILE A 78 -8.12 4.64 4.51
CA ILE A 78 -7.60 3.34 4.08
C ILE A 78 -6.11 3.53 3.87
N ASN A 79 -5.31 2.63 4.42
CA ASN A 79 -3.88 2.61 4.18
C ASN A 79 -3.33 1.20 4.28
N ARG A 80 -2.16 1.01 3.69
CA ARG A 80 -1.40 -0.23 3.71
C ARG A 80 0.04 0.06 4.11
N TYR A 81 0.50 -0.62 5.16
CA TYR A 81 1.90 -0.66 5.53
C TYR A 81 2.55 -1.93 4.96
N SER A 82 3.79 -1.79 4.50
CA SER A 82 4.62 -2.90 4.03
C SER A 82 6.06 -2.63 4.43
N GLY A 83 6.57 -3.40 5.39
CA GLY A 83 7.91 -3.17 5.92
C GLY A 83 8.22 -4.08 7.10
N GLY A 84 9.43 -3.97 7.63
CA GLY A 84 9.90 -4.73 8.79
C GLY A 84 10.34 -3.83 9.93
N ASP A 85 9.79 -2.61 10.04
CA ASP A 85 10.22 -1.65 11.06
C ASP A 85 9.91 -2.20 12.46
N GLN A 86 10.91 -2.14 13.34
CA GLN A 86 10.79 -2.55 14.74
C GLN A 86 10.26 -1.42 15.63
N ASP A 87 10.42 -0.19 15.16
CA ASP A 87 9.80 0.99 15.74
C ASP A 87 8.33 1.10 15.34
N TRP A 88 7.56 1.82 16.15
CA TRP A 88 6.14 2.06 15.88
C TRP A 88 6.00 3.00 14.69
N VAL A 89 5.29 2.55 13.66
CA VAL A 89 5.00 3.30 12.45
C VAL A 89 3.51 3.57 12.36
N GLU A 90 3.13 4.81 12.02
CA GLU A 90 1.74 5.18 11.79
C GLU A 90 1.19 4.42 10.57
N LEU A 91 0.15 3.62 10.79
CA LEU A 91 -0.59 2.93 9.74
C LEU A 91 -1.75 3.80 9.25
N LEU A 92 -2.56 4.34 10.16
CA LEU A 92 -3.76 5.11 9.84
C LEU A 92 -3.88 6.27 10.81
N ARG A 93 -4.39 7.41 10.33
CA ARG A 93 -4.72 8.54 11.17
C ARG A 93 -5.95 9.30 10.68
N TRP A 94 -6.77 9.70 11.64
CA TRP A 94 -7.89 10.59 11.47
C TRP A 94 -7.88 11.65 12.57
N ASP A 95 -7.63 12.89 12.17
CA ASP A 95 -7.78 14.06 13.03
C ASP A 95 -9.20 14.63 12.89
N VAL A 96 -9.84 14.96 14.02
CA VAL A 96 -11.14 15.64 14.08
C VAL A 96 -10.89 17.15 14.13
N PRO A 97 -11.25 17.92 13.09
CA PRO A 97 -11.19 19.37 13.09
C PRO A 97 -11.80 20.04 14.34
N ILE A 98 -11.19 21.14 14.77
CA ILE A 98 -11.73 21.98 15.84
C ILE A 98 -13.07 22.57 15.39
N GLY A 99 -14.05 22.60 16.29
CA GLY A 99 -15.40 23.08 16.00
C GLY A 99 -16.36 22.01 15.49
N PHE A 100 -15.87 20.79 15.26
CA PHE A 100 -16.66 19.61 14.89
C PHE A 100 -16.55 18.54 15.96
N THR A 101 -17.40 17.52 15.87
CA THR A 101 -17.34 16.28 16.63
C THR A 101 -17.22 15.10 15.66
N GLY A 102 -16.37 14.14 16.01
CA GLY A 102 -16.18 12.92 15.23
C GLY A 102 -16.89 11.75 15.90
N ASP A 103 -17.67 11.00 15.15
CA ASP A 103 -18.20 9.71 15.58
C ASP A 103 -17.36 8.59 14.92
N LEU A 104 -16.64 7.80 15.71
CA LEU A 104 -15.89 6.64 15.21
C LEU A 104 -16.83 5.44 15.08
N HIS A 105 -16.83 4.78 13.92
CA HIS A 105 -17.68 3.61 13.66
C HIS A 105 -16.90 2.30 13.75
N GLU A 106 -15.84 2.16 12.95
CA GLU A 106 -15.11 0.89 12.83
C GLU A 106 -13.65 1.10 12.42
N ILE A 107 -12.78 0.25 12.95
CA ILE A 107 -11.38 0.08 12.58
C ILE A 107 -11.20 -1.40 12.30
N SER A 108 -10.80 -1.72 11.08
CA SER A 108 -10.52 -3.07 10.63
C SER A 108 -9.06 -3.18 10.24
N LEU A 109 -8.41 -4.24 10.70
CA LEU A 109 -6.99 -4.52 10.50
C LEU A 109 -6.82 -5.94 9.96
N LEU A 110 -5.94 -6.07 8.98
CA LEU A 110 -5.55 -7.34 8.38
C LEU A 110 -4.03 -7.40 8.26
N SER A 111 -3.41 -8.47 8.75
CA SER A 111 -1.96 -8.69 8.62
C SER A 111 -1.67 -9.97 7.85
N SER A 112 -0.55 -9.96 7.13
CA SER A 112 0.02 -11.15 6.51
C SER A 112 0.68 -12.09 7.51
N LEU A 113 1.10 -11.59 8.68
CA LEU A 113 1.84 -12.37 9.69
C LEU A 113 1.56 -11.88 11.11
N ASP A 114 0.45 -12.34 11.66
CA ASP A 114 -0.03 -12.02 13.01
C ASP A 114 0.98 -12.30 14.12
N ALA A 115 1.73 -13.40 14.01
CA ALA A 115 2.72 -13.80 15.01
C ALA A 115 3.77 -12.71 15.26
N LYS A 116 4.11 -11.94 14.21
CA LYS A 116 5.16 -10.92 14.21
C LYS A 116 4.62 -9.49 14.19
N THR A 117 3.32 -9.32 14.09
CA THR A 117 2.69 -8.00 14.03
C THR A 117 2.21 -7.58 15.41
N ARG A 118 2.43 -6.32 15.78
CA ARG A 118 1.82 -5.70 16.97
C ARG A 118 1.17 -4.38 16.60
N TYR A 119 0.08 -4.08 17.29
CA TYR A 119 -0.72 -2.88 17.07
C TYR A 119 -0.75 -2.02 18.33
N ARG A 120 -0.81 -0.71 18.12
CA ARG A 120 -1.24 0.28 19.11
C ARG A 120 -2.37 1.08 18.52
N ILE A 121 -3.41 1.28 19.31
CA ILE A 121 -4.58 2.04 18.89
C ILE A 121 -4.76 3.19 19.88
N PHE A 122 -4.76 4.39 19.34
CA PHE A 122 -4.99 5.61 20.08
C PHE A 122 -6.37 6.13 19.72
N LEU A 123 -7.22 6.30 20.73
CA LEU A 123 -8.54 6.90 20.60
C LEU A 123 -8.57 8.18 21.40
N ALA A 124 -8.98 9.28 20.79
CA ALA A 124 -8.99 10.60 21.43
C ALA A 124 -7.63 10.95 22.08
N ASN A 125 -6.53 10.72 21.37
CA ASN A 125 -5.16 10.92 21.87
C ASN A 125 -4.76 10.04 23.08
N ILE A 126 -5.54 9.02 23.41
CA ILE A 126 -5.29 8.12 24.54
C ILE A 126 -5.00 6.71 24.02
N ASP A 127 -3.87 6.14 24.44
CA ASP A 127 -3.53 4.73 24.20
C ASP A 127 -4.57 3.83 24.88
N GLN A 128 -5.19 2.94 24.12
CA GLN A 128 -6.16 1.99 24.65
C GLN A 128 -5.53 0.82 25.40
N GLY A 129 -4.19 0.74 25.45
CA GLY A 129 -3.47 -0.26 26.25
C GLY A 129 -3.67 -1.67 25.73
N ILE A 130 -3.86 -1.84 24.42
CA ILE A 130 -3.99 -3.16 23.80
C ILE A 130 -2.71 -3.95 24.12
N PRO A 131 -2.82 -5.17 24.70
CA PRO A 131 -1.66 -5.93 25.12
C PRO A 131 -0.66 -6.13 23.99
N THR A 132 0.53 -5.52 24.12
CA THR A 132 1.58 -5.57 23.09
C THR A 132 2.42 -6.85 23.16
N ASP A 133 2.32 -7.57 24.27
CA ASP A 133 2.93 -8.88 24.52
C ASP A 133 2.10 -10.01 23.89
N ARG A 134 0.79 -9.82 23.76
CA ARG A 134 -0.11 -10.84 23.21
C ARG A 134 -0.18 -10.78 21.70
N GLN A 135 -0.19 -11.96 21.10
CA GLN A 135 -0.49 -12.10 19.69
C GLN A 135 -1.96 -11.77 19.46
N THR A 136 -2.22 -10.88 18.50
CA THR A 136 -3.56 -10.65 17.95
C THR A 136 -3.73 -11.54 16.72
N LEU A 137 -4.97 -11.93 16.40
CA LEU A 137 -5.29 -12.68 15.19
C LEU A 137 -6.06 -11.75 14.25
N THR A 138 -5.71 -11.76 12.97
CA THR A 138 -6.43 -11.02 11.93
C THR A 138 -7.23 -11.97 11.03
N PRO A 139 -8.38 -11.56 10.48
CA PRO A 139 -8.95 -10.20 10.48
C PRO A 139 -9.45 -9.74 11.85
N LEU A 140 -9.06 -8.52 12.25
CA LEU A 140 -9.51 -7.87 13.47
C LEU A 140 -10.45 -6.72 13.10
N SER A 141 -11.70 -6.77 13.57
CA SER A 141 -12.64 -5.65 13.43
C SER A 141 -13.09 -5.17 14.79
N LEU A 142 -12.82 -3.91 15.06
CA LEU A 142 -13.23 -3.23 16.28
C LEU A 142 -14.36 -2.28 15.90
N LYS A 143 -15.53 -2.50 16.48
CA LYS A 143 -16.72 -1.67 16.25
C LYS A 143 -16.95 -0.78 17.45
N TRP A 144 -17.19 0.49 17.17
CA TRP A 144 -17.51 1.50 18.17
C TRP A 144 -18.92 1.98 17.92
N GLU A 145 -19.78 1.73 18.89
CA GLU A 145 -21.12 2.30 18.89
C GLU A 145 -21.12 3.54 19.79
N ARG A 146 -21.53 4.69 19.24
CA ARG A 146 -21.73 5.94 19.98
C ARG A 146 -20.45 6.54 20.61
N THR A 147 -19.30 6.35 19.98
CA THR A 147 -18.05 7.00 20.43
C THR A 147 -17.97 8.40 19.87
N VAL A 148 -18.18 9.41 20.72
CA VAL A 148 -18.08 10.82 20.35
C VAL A 148 -16.69 11.34 20.71
N LEU A 149 -15.97 11.79 19.69
CA LEU A 149 -14.65 12.38 19.76
C LEU A 149 -14.78 13.92 19.68
N PRO A 150 -14.24 14.67 20.64
CA PRO A 150 -14.25 16.12 20.55
C PRO A 150 -13.35 16.62 19.42
N GLY A 151 -13.63 17.80 18.87
CA GLY A 151 -12.72 18.47 17.95
C GLY A 151 -11.35 18.75 18.56
N GLY A 152 -10.29 18.63 17.75
CA GLY A 152 -8.89 18.73 18.18
C GLY A 152 -8.27 17.42 18.65
N TYR A 153 -9.04 16.33 18.68
CA TYR A 153 -8.53 14.99 18.97
C TYR A 153 -8.28 14.19 17.70
N ALA A 154 -7.41 13.19 17.82
CA ALA A 154 -7.11 12.26 16.75
C ALA A 154 -7.35 10.81 17.18
N VAL A 155 -7.64 9.99 16.17
CA VAL A 155 -7.62 8.54 16.23
C VAL A 155 -6.55 8.06 15.27
N TRP A 156 -5.63 7.22 15.75
CA TRP A 156 -4.64 6.63 14.88
C TRP A 156 -4.26 5.24 15.34
N VAL A 157 -3.72 4.47 14.39
CA VAL A 157 -3.24 3.12 14.59
C VAL A 157 -1.78 3.09 14.20
N GLU A 158 -0.96 2.53 15.08
CA GLU A 158 0.45 2.26 14.82
C GLU A 158 0.68 0.76 14.72
N VAL A 159 1.67 0.39 13.93
CA VAL A 159 2.07 -0.98 13.69
C VAL A 159 3.57 -1.11 13.82
N ARG A 160 4.03 -2.28 14.26
CA ARG A 160 5.44 -2.66 14.19
C ARG A 160 5.61 -4.15 13.97
N SER A 161 6.79 -4.52 13.46
CA SER A 161 7.30 -5.89 13.45
C SER A 161 8.02 -6.19 14.76
N THR A 162 7.85 -7.40 15.30
CA THR A 162 8.50 -7.79 16.57
C THR A 162 9.99 -8.11 16.42
N ASP A 163 10.43 -8.51 15.24
CA ASP A 163 11.78 -9.06 15.02
C ASP A 163 12.44 -8.58 13.71
N GLY A 164 11.83 -7.62 13.01
CA GLY A 164 12.34 -7.12 11.73
C GLY A 164 11.83 -7.89 10.51
N THR A 165 11.03 -8.94 10.70
CA THR A 165 10.39 -9.64 9.58
C THR A 165 9.46 -8.69 8.83
N ALA A 166 9.53 -8.73 7.50
CA ALA A 166 8.61 -7.97 6.66
C ALA A 166 7.16 -8.42 6.88
N ILE A 167 6.32 -7.48 7.27
CA ILE A 167 4.88 -7.64 7.45
C ILE A 167 4.15 -6.74 6.47
N ILE A 168 3.00 -7.22 6.01
CA ILE A 168 2.05 -6.43 5.25
C ILE A 168 0.83 -6.26 6.13
N VAL A 169 0.42 -5.01 6.35
CA VAL A 169 -0.76 -4.71 7.16
C VAL A 169 -1.65 -3.75 6.41
N ASP A 170 -2.88 -4.19 6.18
CA ASP A 170 -3.95 -3.37 5.64
C ASP A 170 -4.82 -2.86 6.79
N GLY A 171 -5.16 -1.58 6.74
CA GLY A 171 -6.02 -0.95 7.73
C GLY A 171 -7.12 -0.13 7.07
N THR A 172 -8.31 -0.19 7.65
CA THR A 172 -9.42 0.70 7.33
C THR A 172 -10.00 1.32 8.58
N LEU A 173 -10.28 2.62 8.55
CA LEU A 173 -11.00 3.34 9.60
C LEU A 173 -12.21 4.05 8.96
N THR A 174 -13.36 3.94 9.61
CA THR A 174 -14.61 4.59 9.21
C THR A 174 -15.19 5.41 10.35
N GLY A 175 -15.77 6.55 10.01
CA GLY A 175 -16.36 7.49 10.96
C GLY A 175 -17.31 8.46 10.29
N THR A 176 -17.86 9.36 11.09
CA THR A 176 -18.65 10.51 10.64
C THR A 176 -18.14 11.77 11.35
N ILE A 177 -18.15 12.91 10.69
CA ILE A 177 -17.85 14.21 11.31
C ILE A 177 -19.08 15.11 11.25
N ARG A 178 -19.44 15.77 12.35
CA ARG A 178 -20.62 16.66 12.45
C ARG A 178 -20.28 17.94 13.18
#